data_AF-A0A0A0LHG0-F1
#
_entry.id   AF-A0A0A0LHG0-F1
#
_cell.length_a   1.000
_cell.length_b   1.000
_cell.length_c   1.000
_cell.angle_alpha   90.00
_cell.angle_beta   90.00
_cell.angle_gamma   90.00
#
_symmetry.space_group_name_H-M   'P 1'
#
loop_
_entity.id
_entity.type
_entity.pdbx_description
1 polymer ?
#
loop_
_entity_poly.entity_id
_entity_poly.type
_entity_poly.pdbx_seq_one_letter_code
_entity_poly.pdbx_strand_id
1 'polypeptide(L)' 'MSWEQVLKFANLRKRYISLYASLLKSDPTRAIVNDDKHIEELDRELDIELILQWR' A
#
# COMPACT_ATOMS: atom_id res chain seq x y z
N MET A 1 -17.57 -0.85 9.07
CA MET A 1 -16.90 0.09 8.14
C MET A 1 -17.93 1.03 7.53
N SER A 2 -17.68 2.33 7.53
CA SER A 2 -18.44 3.32 6.78
C SER A 2 -17.99 3.37 5.30
N TRP A 3 -18.82 3.94 4.42
CA TRP A 3 -18.46 4.13 3.02
C TRP A 3 -17.23 5.02 2.81
N GLU A 4 -17.02 6.01 3.66
CA GLU A 4 -15.83 6.87 3.64
C GLU A 4 -14.55 6.07 3.92
N GLN A 5 -14.62 5.14 4.88
CA GLN A 5 -13.51 4.23 5.18
C GLN A 5 -13.21 3.33 3.97
N VAL A 6 -14.24 2.74 3.36
CA VAL A 6 -14.08 1.91 2.14
C VAL A 6 -13.39 2.69 1.02
N LEU A 7 -13.83 3.92 0.76
CA LEU A 7 -13.22 4.79 -0.26
C LEU A 7 -11.78 5.16 0.08
N LYS A 8 -11.50 5.48 1.36
CA LYS A 8 -10.14 5.74 1.83
C LYS A 8 -9.22 4.54 1.52
N PHE A 9 -9.66 3.32 1.81
CA PHE A 9 -8.84 2.12 1.62
C PHE A 9 -8.68 1.72 0.16
N ALA A 10 -9.74 1.87 -0.65
CA ALA A 10 -9.65 1.66 -2.09
C ALA A 10 -8.59 2.59 -2.70
N ASN A 11 -8.56 3.86 -2.28
CA ASN A 11 -7.55 4.81 -2.71
C ASN A 11 -6.14 4.45 -2.22
N LEU A 12 -6.00 4.06 -0.96
CA LEU A 12 -4.71 3.69 -0.38
C LEU A 12 -4.11 2.46 -1.09
N ARG A 13 -4.90 1.40 -1.28
CA ARG A 13 -4.49 0.20 -2.03
C ARG A 13 -4.17 0.51 -3.49
N LYS A 14 -4.95 1.38 -4.15
CA LYS A 14 -4.66 1.81 -5.52
C LYS A 14 -3.30 2.51 -5.61
N ARG A 15 -2.99 3.42 -4.68
CA ARG A 15 -1.69 4.11 -4.63
C ARG A 15 -0.55 3.14 -4.40
N TYR A 16 -0.71 2.23 -3.44
CA TYR A 16 0.27 1.17 -3.15
C TYR A 16 0.59 0.34 -4.38
N ILE A 17 -0.41 -0.30 -4.99
CA ILE A 17 -0.21 -1.18 -6.15
C ILE A 17 0.42 -0.42 -7.32
N SER A 18 -0.04 0.81 -7.57
CA SER A 18 0.47 1.65 -8.67
C SER A 18 1.95 2.00 -8.49
N LEU A 19 2.33 2.40 -7.27
CA LEU A 19 3.72 2.73 -6.95
C LEU A 19 4.61 1.49 -6.98
N TYR A 20 4.19 0.41 -6.33
CA TYR A 20 4.94 -0.84 -6.26
C TYR A 20 5.20 -1.41 -7.66
N ALA A 21 4.18 -1.43 -8.52
CA ALA A 21 4.33 -1.86 -9.91
C ALA A 21 5.26 -0.95 -10.72
N SER A 22 5.24 0.37 -10.48
CA SER A 22 6.12 1.31 -11.18
C SER A 22 7.58 1.09 -10.79
N LEU A 23 7.84 0.83 -9.51
CA LEU A 23 9.18 0.53 -9.00
C LEU A 23 9.72 -0.79 -9.56
N LEU A 24 8.91 -1.86 -9.58
CA LEU A 24 9.29 -3.13 -10.22
C LEU A 24 9.57 -2.97 -11.73
N LYS A 25 8.78 -2.15 -12.43
CA LYS A 25 9.00 -1.90 -13.86
C LYS A 25 10.28 -1.12 -14.13
N SER A 26 10.72 -0.27 -13.20
CA SER A 26 11.94 0.52 -13.36
C SER A 26 13.22 -0.30 -13.22
N ASP A 27 13.17 -1.44 -12.53
CA ASP A 27 14.30 -2.36 -12.37
C ASP A 27 13.84 -3.81 -12.59
N PRO A 28 14.01 -4.35 -13.81
CA PRO A 28 13.57 -5.72 -14.12
C PRO A 28 14.29 -6.82 -13.34
N THR A 29 15.43 -6.51 -12.71
CA THR A 29 16.17 -7.47 -11.86
C THR A 29 15.61 -7.52 -10.43
N ARG A 30 14.85 -6.50 -10.05
CA ARG A 30 14.22 -6.37 -8.74
C ARG A 30 13.00 -7.29 -8.66
N ALA A 31 13.06 -8.28 -7.76
CA ALA A 31 11.94 -9.18 -7.50
C ALA A 31 10.93 -8.59 -6.49
N ILE A 32 11.40 -7.74 -5.57
CA ILE A 32 10.63 -7.20 -4.45
C ILE A 32 11.07 -5.75 -4.21
N VAL A 33 10.12 -4.89 -3.79
CA VAL A 33 10.40 -3.51 -3.37
C VAL A 33 10.32 -3.46 -1.85
N ASN A 34 11.46 -3.39 -1.15
CA ASN A 34 11.54 -3.34 0.31
C ASN A 34 12.44 -2.20 0.83
N ASP A 35 12.97 -1.39 -0.07
CA ASP A 35 13.88 -0.28 0.20
C ASP A 35 13.24 1.09 -0.08
N ASP A 36 12.00 1.12 -0.57
CA ASP A 36 11.27 2.35 -0.86
C ASP A 36 10.48 2.82 0.37
N LYS A 37 10.85 4.01 0.85
CA LYS A 37 10.23 4.63 2.03
C LYS A 37 8.73 4.90 1.87
N HIS A 38 8.27 5.23 0.65
CA HIS A 38 6.85 5.49 0.43
C HIS A 38 6.04 4.19 0.46
N ILE A 39 6.62 3.08 0.00
CA ILE A 39 6.03 1.74 0.18
C ILE A 39 5.93 1.42 1.68
N GLU A 40 7.00 1.63 2.44
CA GLU A 40 6.99 1.41 3.90
C GLU A 40 5.94 2.26 4.63
N GLU A 41 5.78 3.53 4.26
CA GLU A 41 4.74 4.41 4.82
C GLU A 41 3.33 3.92 4.49
N LEU A 42 3.10 3.45 3.27
CA LEU A 42 1.81 2.89 2.85
C LEU A 42 1.49 1.56 3.53
N ASP A 43 2.49 0.70 3.72
CA ASP A 43 2.36 -0.57 4.46
C ASP A 43 1.94 -0.31 5.91
N ARG A 44 2.59 0.65 6.58
CA ARG A 44 2.21 1.02 7.96
C ARG A 44 0.77 1.53 8.05
N GLU A 45 0.31 2.35 7.10
CA GLU A 45 -1.07 2.83 7.11
C GLU A 45 -2.07 1.70 6.83
N LEU A 46 -1.73 0.75 5.96
CA LEU A 46 -2.54 -0.44 5.68
C LEU A 46 -2.59 -1.41 6.88
N ASP A 47 -1.48 -1.59 7.60
CA ASP A 47 -1.38 -2.46 8.77
C ASP A 47 -2.14 -1.91 9.99
N ILE A 48 -2.01 -0.60 10.25
CA ILE A 48 -2.81 0.09 11.28
C ILE A 48 -4.29 -0.16 11.02
N GLU A 49 -4.70 -0.12 9.75
CA GLU A 49 -6.09 -0.36 9.38
C GLU A 49 -6.51 -1.83 9.53
N LEU A 50 -5.66 -2.79 9.15
CA LEU A 50 -5.94 -4.21 9.36
C LEU A 50 -6.21 -4.48 10.84
N ILE A 51 -5.41 -3.89 11.73
CA ILE A 51 -5.58 -3.99 13.18
C ILE A 51 -6.91 -3.36 13.65
N LEU A 52 -7.34 -2.24 13.06
CA LEU A 52 -8.63 -1.61 13.39
C LEU A 52 -9.83 -2.45 12.96
N GLN A 53 -9.73 -3.22 11.87
CA GLN A 53 -10.83 -4.09 11.40
C GLN A 53 -11.00 -5.37 12.21
N TRP A 54 -9.94 -5.82 12.90
CA TRP A 54 -9.95 -7.04 13.71
C TRP A 54 -10.45 -6.81 15.15
N ARG A 55 -10.69 -5.55 15.54
CA ARG A 55 -11.23 -5.14 16.83
C ARG A 55 -12.72 -4.82 16.73
#